data_AF-A0A2E7K4Y1-F1
#
_entry.id   AF-A0A2E7K4Y1-F1
#
_cell.length_a   1.000
_cell.length_b   1.000
_cell.length_c   1.000
_cell.angle_alpha   90.00
_cell.angle_beta   90.00
_cell.angle_gamma   90.00
#
_symmetry.space_group_name_H-M   'P 1'
#
loop_
_entity.id
_entity.type
_entity.pdbx_description
1 polymer ?
#
loop_
_entity_poly.entity_id
_entity_poly.type
_entity_poly.pdbx_seq_one_letter_code
_entity_poly.pdbx_strand_id
1 'polypeptide(L)'
;MVIHLIELLHGARRADNDRHAAILESIATTHEEKNHHDTARDAWNLAAKLHQHADKVDDAIRCQGNGAETYVKLAEIAEAGEQPSYMLICGWLQSAVEAYRSIPGKQQRRDEIYERLLEGQPKIKNEMQSFSTEVDVSDIVKKATEEVSEHDLFTALYKFAFLMRPPPLDEVKEEMEEQVRKSPLSAMMSATFHDRKGRVVAKSSMDDSPESKMHRHIAQFHRNFFAKSALMPALQQIRLEHNISLFEWVSFLKDHPFIPPERVNAYAYGFFHGFHGDFLSAAHILIPQIENSIRYVLNNYERQTSRQIVGGIQEESPLNYTLECEELVEVFGKDLVFDLQGLLIKKEGENMRNNLMHGLLDDDQLFAPEFVYLYWLTLHIIFIPVKNMARKSQKAEAASAAE
;
A
#
# COMPACT_ATOMS: atom_id res chain seq x y z
N MET A 1 -21.19 -10.24 -33.68
CA MET A 1 -20.87 -11.29 -34.68
C MET A 1 -19.95 -10.77 -35.78
N VAL A 2 -20.30 -9.69 -36.48
CA VAL A 2 -19.48 -9.13 -37.59
C VAL A 2 -18.13 -8.59 -37.10
N ILE A 3 -18.08 -7.83 -35.99
CA ILE A 3 -16.83 -7.33 -35.41
C ILE A 3 -15.86 -8.48 -35.10
N HIS A 4 -16.34 -9.50 -34.39
CA HIS A 4 -15.54 -10.67 -34.02
C HIS A 4 -15.06 -11.48 -35.24
N LEU A 5 -15.88 -11.60 -36.29
CA LEU A 5 -15.45 -12.23 -37.55
C LEU A 5 -14.29 -11.45 -38.19
N ILE A 6 -14.40 -10.12 -38.25
CA ILE A 6 -13.34 -9.25 -38.81
C ILE A 6 -12.09 -9.31 -37.93
N GLU A 7 -12.23 -9.38 -36.61
CA GLU A 7 -11.13 -9.56 -35.67
C GLU A 7 -10.36 -10.87 -35.91
N LEU A 8 -11.09 -11.98 -36.10
CA LEU A 8 -10.49 -13.27 -36.46
C LEU A 8 -9.79 -13.22 -37.83
N LEU A 9 -10.39 -12.56 -38.82
CA LEU A 9 -9.78 -12.36 -40.14
C LEU A 9 -8.51 -11.50 -40.06
N HIS A 10 -8.51 -10.47 -39.23
CA HIS A 10 -7.34 -9.63 -38.98
C HIS A 10 -6.21 -10.44 -38.31
N GLY A 11 -6.52 -11.19 -37.25
CA GLY A 11 -5.56 -12.07 -36.57
C GLY A 11 -4.97 -13.14 -37.50
N ALA A 12 -5.77 -13.65 -38.43
CA ALA A 12 -5.33 -14.60 -39.46
C ALA A 12 -4.61 -13.94 -40.66
N ARG A 13 -4.42 -12.61 -40.67
CA ARG A 13 -3.87 -11.83 -41.79
C ARG A 13 -4.63 -12.03 -43.12
N ARG A 14 -5.95 -12.25 -43.04
CA ARG A 14 -6.86 -12.44 -44.18
C ARG A 14 -7.88 -11.32 -44.32
N ALA A 15 -7.80 -10.29 -43.47
CA ALA A 15 -8.65 -9.12 -43.60
C ALA A 15 -8.25 -8.29 -44.85
N ASP A 16 -9.25 -7.93 -45.65
CA ASP A 16 -9.17 -6.75 -46.51
C ASP A 16 -9.22 -5.51 -45.62
N ASN A 17 -8.05 -4.92 -45.35
CA ASN A 17 -7.91 -3.86 -44.35
C ASN A 17 -8.82 -2.66 -44.66
N ASP A 18 -8.85 -2.21 -45.91
CA ASP A 18 -9.61 -1.04 -46.34
C ASP A 18 -11.11 -1.29 -46.25
N ARG A 19 -11.57 -2.40 -46.83
CA ARG A 19 -13.00 -2.70 -46.86
C ARG A 19 -13.54 -2.99 -45.47
N HIS A 20 -12.81 -3.77 -44.66
CA HIS A 20 -13.26 -4.12 -43.33
C HIS A 20 -13.18 -2.93 -42.36
N ALA A 21 -12.19 -2.04 -42.50
CA ALA A 21 -12.15 -0.81 -41.71
C ALA A 21 -13.41 0.04 -41.97
N ALA A 22 -13.77 0.28 -43.22
CA ALA A 22 -14.98 1.04 -43.56
C ALA A 22 -16.27 0.41 -43.01
N ILE A 23 -16.37 -0.93 -43.05
CA ILE A 23 -17.50 -1.66 -42.44
C ILE A 23 -17.53 -1.43 -40.91
N LEU A 24 -16.38 -1.50 -40.25
CA LEU A 24 -16.30 -1.27 -38.80
C LEU A 24 -16.64 0.18 -38.42
N GLU A 25 -16.21 1.18 -39.19
CA GLU A 25 -16.59 2.58 -38.94
C GLU A 25 -18.11 2.79 -39.05
N SER A 26 -18.76 2.15 -40.04
CA SER A 26 -20.22 2.18 -40.17
C SER A 26 -20.91 1.49 -39.00
N ILE A 27 -20.43 0.32 -38.58
CA ILE A 27 -20.95 -0.39 -37.40
C ILE A 27 -20.79 0.49 -36.15
N ALA A 28 -19.62 1.10 -35.97
CA ALA A 28 -19.33 1.95 -34.82
C ALA A 28 -20.32 3.12 -34.75
N THR A 29 -20.49 3.86 -35.84
CA THR A 29 -21.43 4.99 -35.94
C THR A 29 -22.87 4.56 -35.61
N THR A 30 -23.35 3.45 -36.19
CA THR A 30 -24.71 2.93 -35.90
C THR A 30 -24.87 2.50 -34.43
N HIS A 31 -23.83 1.97 -33.80
CA HIS A 31 -23.88 1.61 -32.39
C HIS A 31 -23.84 2.85 -31.48
N GLU A 32 -23.11 3.91 -31.85
CA GLU A 32 -23.15 5.18 -31.12
C GLU A 32 -24.52 5.84 -31.15
N GLU A 33 -25.20 5.86 -32.31
CA GLU A 33 -26.57 6.38 -32.44
C GLU A 33 -27.58 5.63 -31.55
N LYS A 34 -27.26 4.37 -31.22
CA LYS A 34 -28.06 3.52 -30.31
C LYS A 34 -27.56 3.56 -28.87
N ASN A 35 -26.62 4.44 -28.53
CA ASN A 35 -25.94 4.52 -27.23
C ASN A 35 -25.22 3.23 -26.79
N HIS A 36 -24.88 2.34 -27.73
CA HIS A 36 -24.09 1.14 -27.48
C HIS A 36 -22.58 1.44 -27.56
N HIS A 37 -22.10 2.33 -26.69
CA HIS A 37 -20.76 2.91 -26.76
C HIS A 37 -19.63 1.91 -26.62
N ASP A 38 -19.79 0.83 -25.83
CA ASP A 38 -18.76 -0.20 -25.71
C ASP A 38 -18.53 -0.95 -27.04
N THR A 39 -19.62 -1.37 -27.70
CA THR A 39 -19.53 -2.04 -29.00
C THR A 39 -19.02 -1.09 -30.09
N ALA A 40 -19.41 0.19 -30.03
CA ALA A 40 -18.87 1.19 -30.94
C ALA A 40 -17.36 1.38 -30.76
N ARG A 41 -16.89 1.42 -29.51
CA ARG A 41 -15.47 1.53 -29.16
C ARG A 41 -14.66 0.37 -29.71
N ASP A 42 -15.14 -0.86 -29.55
CA ASP A 42 -14.47 -2.06 -30.08
C ASP A 42 -14.34 -1.99 -31.60
N ALA A 43 -15.39 -1.54 -32.28
CA ALA A 43 -15.38 -1.36 -33.73
C ALA A 43 -14.40 -0.25 -34.17
N TRP A 44 -14.39 0.91 -33.50
CA TRP A 44 -13.44 1.99 -33.77
C TRP A 44 -11.98 1.57 -33.56
N ASN A 45 -11.69 0.87 -32.45
CA ASN A 45 -10.35 0.40 -32.14
C ASN A 45 -9.85 -0.63 -33.16
N LEU A 46 -10.71 -1.52 -33.62
CA LEU A 46 -10.35 -2.48 -34.66
C LEU A 46 -10.21 -1.80 -36.03
N ALA A 47 -11.06 -0.83 -36.36
CA ALA A 47 -10.92 -0.03 -37.59
C ALA A 47 -9.60 0.73 -37.61
N ALA A 48 -9.20 1.34 -36.50
CA ALA A 48 -7.92 2.02 -36.36
C ALA A 48 -6.73 1.09 -36.65
N LYS A 49 -6.74 -0.13 -36.10
CA LYS A 49 -5.70 -1.14 -36.38
C LYS A 49 -5.64 -1.49 -37.86
N LEU A 50 -6.79 -1.68 -38.52
CA LEU A 50 -6.83 -2.02 -39.94
C LEU A 50 -6.31 -0.86 -40.81
N HIS A 51 -6.71 0.39 -40.53
CA HIS A 51 -6.18 1.57 -41.22
C HIS A 51 -4.67 1.72 -41.04
N GLN A 52 -4.15 1.43 -39.85
CA GLN A 52 -2.71 1.42 -39.62
C GLN A 52 -1.99 0.38 -40.48
N HIS A 53 -2.56 -0.82 -40.65
CA HIS A 53 -2.00 -1.86 -41.53
C HIS A 53 -2.21 -1.57 -43.03
N ALA A 54 -3.05 -0.59 -43.37
CA ALA A 54 -3.25 -0.08 -44.72
C ALA A 54 -2.44 1.21 -44.98
N ASP A 55 -1.54 1.59 -44.07
CA ASP A 55 -0.74 2.82 -44.12
C ASP A 55 -1.58 4.12 -44.18
N LYS A 56 -2.84 4.07 -43.74
CA LYS A 56 -3.76 5.22 -43.63
C LYS A 56 -3.70 5.85 -42.25
N VAL A 57 -2.60 6.55 -41.99
CA VAL A 57 -2.28 7.10 -40.66
C VAL A 57 -3.35 8.06 -40.15
N ASP A 58 -3.85 8.98 -40.99
CA ASP A 58 -4.86 9.96 -40.57
C ASP A 58 -6.21 9.30 -40.22
N ASP A 59 -6.61 8.28 -40.98
CA ASP A 59 -7.82 7.51 -40.71
C ASP A 59 -7.67 6.68 -39.41
N ALA A 60 -6.50 6.12 -39.17
CA ALA A 60 -6.19 5.41 -37.93
C ALA A 60 -6.29 6.36 -36.72
N ILE A 61 -5.69 7.55 -36.80
CA ILE A 61 -5.75 8.57 -35.74
C ILE A 61 -7.19 9.03 -35.51
N ARG A 62 -7.98 9.25 -36.58
CA ARG A 62 -9.40 9.59 -36.47
C ARG A 62 -10.17 8.49 -35.72
N CYS A 63 -10.00 7.24 -36.12
CA CYS A 63 -10.68 6.11 -35.50
C CYS A 63 -10.29 5.93 -34.03
N GLN A 64 -9.00 6.09 -33.68
CA GLN A 64 -8.56 6.11 -32.29
C GLN A 64 -9.24 7.22 -31.48
N GLY A 65 -9.33 8.43 -32.05
CA GLY A 65 -9.99 9.57 -31.42
C GLY A 65 -11.48 9.29 -31.17
N ASN A 66 -12.19 8.75 -32.16
CA ASN A 66 -13.60 8.37 -32.01
C ASN A 66 -13.78 7.28 -30.95
N GLY A 67 -12.90 6.27 -30.93
CA GLY A 67 -12.87 5.23 -29.91
C GLY A 67 -12.69 5.82 -28.50
N ALA A 68 -11.77 6.77 -28.32
CA ALA A 68 -11.55 7.45 -27.05
C ALA A 68 -12.76 8.32 -26.64
N GLU A 69 -13.40 9.01 -27.59
CA GLU A 69 -14.56 9.87 -27.34
C GLU A 69 -15.78 9.09 -26.83
N THR A 70 -15.90 7.79 -27.11
CA THR A 70 -16.96 6.94 -26.55
C THR A 70 -16.98 6.94 -25.01
N TYR A 71 -15.82 7.05 -24.36
CA TYR A 71 -15.73 7.17 -22.91
C TYR A 71 -16.27 8.52 -22.43
N VAL A 72 -16.00 9.60 -23.16
CA VAL A 72 -16.54 10.93 -22.85
C VAL A 72 -18.07 10.92 -22.95
N LYS A 73 -18.63 10.28 -23.99
CA LYS A 73 -20.09 10.12 -24.14
C LYS A 73 -20.71 9.31 -23.00
N LEU A 74 -20.05 8.25 -22.55
CA LEU A 74 -20.49 7.48 -21.37
C LEU A 74 -20.49 8.32 -20.09
N ALA A 75 -19.50 9.20 -19.92
CA ALA A 75 -19.47 10.16 -18.81
C ALA A 75 -20.64 11.15 -18.90
N GLU A 76 -20.92 11.70 -20.09
CA GLU A 76 -22.02 12.64 -20.33
C GLU A 76 -23.41 11.99 -20.09
N ILE A 77 -23.58 10.72 -20.47
CA ILE A 77 -24.80 9.95 -20.16
C ILE A 77 -24.97 9.79 -18.65
N ALA A 78 -23.89 9.46 -17.93
CA ALA A 78 -23.92 9.35 -16.47
C ALA A 78 -24.18 10.70 -15.78
N GLU A 79 -23.65 11.80 -16.33
CA GLU A 79 -23.90 13.18 -15.88
C GLU A 79 -25.37 13.60 -16.08
N ALA A 80 -26.02 13.14 -17.15
CA ALA A 80 -27.40 13.48 -17.48
C ALA A 80 -28.45 12.67 -16.69
N GLY A 81 -28.03 11.66 -15.92
CA GLY A 81 -28.93 10.84 -15.09
C GLY A 81 -29.56 11.62 -13.94
N GLU A 82 -30.68 11.11 -13.40
CA GLU A 82 -31.38 11.75 -12.26
C GLU A 82 -30.49 11.84 -11.00
N GLN A 83 -29.58 10.89 -10.82
CA GLN A 83 -28.54 10.91 -9.79
C GLN A 83 -27.17 10.64 -10.43
N PRO A 84 -26.46 11.70 -10.83
CA PRO A 84 -25.13 11.56 -11.43
C PRO A 84 -24.16 10.90 -10.45
N SER A 85 -23.56 9.78 -10.85
CA SER A 85 -22.47 9.16 -10.09
C SER A 85 -21.13 9.68 -10.59
N TYR A 86 -20.53 10.60 -9.85
CA TYR A 86 -19.19 11.12 -10.05
C TYR A 86 -18.13 10.02 -9.99
N MET A 87 -18.36 8.92 -9.28
CA MET A 87 -17.48 7.75 -9.35
C MET A 87 -17.45 7.15 -10.76
N LEU A 88 -18.61 6.95 -11.38
CA LEU A 88 -18.72 6.42 -12.74
C LEU A 88 -18.21 7.43 -13.77
N ILE A 89 -18.60 8.70 -13.64
CA ILE A 89 -18.20 9.80 -14.52
C ILE A 89 -16.67 9.94 -14.53
N CYS A 90 -16.04 10.03 -13.35
CA CYS A 90 -14.58 10.16 -13.26
C CYS A 90 -13.86 8.91 -13.78
N GLY A 91 -14.41 7.72 -13.58
CA GLY A 91 -13.87 6.47 -14.16
C GLY A 91 -13.84 6.51 -15.68
N TRP A 92 -14.91 7.00 -16.31
CA TRP A 92 -14.97 7.17 -17.76
C TRP A 92 -14.05 8.28 -18.28
N LEU A 93 -14.02 9.44 -17.63
CA LEU A 93 -13.11 10.52 -17.99
C LEU A 93 -11.63 10.11 -17.86
N GLN A 94 -11.28 9.33 -16.82
CA GLN A 94 -9.93 8.76 -16.67
C GLN A 94 -9.59 7.84 -17.85
N SER A 95 -10.51 6.95 -18.23
CA SER A 95 -10.33 6.04 -19.38
C SER A 95 -10.16 6.81 -20.69
N ALA A 96 -10.88 7.92 -20.86
CA ALA A 96 -10.73 8.82 -22.00
C ALA A 96 -9.33 9.47 -22.03
N VAL A 97 -8.84 10.01 -20.90
CA VAL A 97 -7.48 10.61 -20.80
C VAL A 97 -6.40 9.58 -21.13
N GLU A 98 -6.54 8.36 -20.61
CA GLU A 98 -5.61 7.25 -20.90
C GLU A 98 -5.62 6.87 -22.38
N ALA A 99 -6.81 6.76 -23.00
CA ALA A 99 -6.96 6.46 -24.42
C ALA A 99 -6.37 7.57 -25.32
N TYR A 100 -6.59 8.84 -24.98
CA TYR A 100 -6.05 9.97 -25.73
C TYR A 100 -4.53 10.15 -25.58
N ARG A 101 -3.91 9.57 -24.56
CA ARG A 101 -2.46 9.72 -24.28
C ARG A 101 -1.57 9.25 -25.43
N SER A 102 -1.99 8.20 -26.14
CA SER A 102 -1.22 7.58 -27.23
C SER A 102 -1.54 8.13 -28.61
N ILE A 103 -2.49 9.07 -28.74
CA ILE A 103 -2.98 9.58 -30.02
C ILE A 103 -2.22 10.87 -30.41
N PRO A 104 -1.45 10.88 -31.52
CA PRO A 104 -0.77 12.08 -31.98
C PRO A 104 -1.74 13.24 -32.30
N GLY A 105 -1.38 14.46 -31.89
CA GLY A 105 -2.12 15.68 -32.22
C GLY A 105 -3.41 15.91 -31.43
N LYS A 106 -3.71 15.11 -30.39
CA LYS A 106 -4.92 15.24 -29.56
C LYS A 106 -4.67 15.75 -28.14
N GLN A 107 -3.52 16.38 -27.89
CA GLN A 107 -3.13 16.87 -26.56
C GLN A 107 -4.14 17.86 -25.98
N GLN A 108 -4.62 18.82 -26.78
CA GLN A 108 -5.60 19.80 -26.33
C GLN A 108 -6.88 19.14 -25.81
N ARG A 109 -7.46 18.19 -26.58
CA ARG A 109 -8.67 17.48 -26.16
C ARG A 109 -8.44 16.64 -24.91
N ARG A 110 -7.28 15.99 -24.79
CA ARG A 110 -6.89 15.27 -23.58
C ARG A 110 -6.86 16.19 -22.36
N ASP A 111 -6.29 17.38 -22.51
CA ASP A 111 -6.13 18.34 -21.42
C ASP A 111 -7.49 18.90 -20.97
N GLU A 112 -8.42 19.18 -21.91
CA GLU A 112 -9.82 19.53 -21.60
C GLU A 112 -10.55 18.44 -20.80
N ILE A 113 -10.38 17.17 -21.20
CA ILE A 113 -10.99 16.04 -20.48
C ILE A 113 -10.35 15.88 -19.09
N TYR A 114 -9.04 16.13 -18.98
CA TYR A 114 -8.34 16.09 -17.70
C TYR A 114 -8.82 17.19 -16.75
N GLU A 115 -9.09 18.40 -17.23
CA GLU A 115 -9.70 19.47 -16.43
C GLU A 115 -11.09 19.05 -15.91
N ARG A 116 -11.95 18.49 -16.76
CA ARG A 116 -13.26 17.95 -16.34
C ARG A 116 -13.11 16.86 -15.27
N LEU A 117 -12.11 15.98 -15.42
CA LEU A 117 -11.81 14.95 -14.42
C LEU A 117 -11.46 15.58 -13.06
N LEU A 118 -10.60 16.60 -13.04
CA LEU A 118 -10.21 17.29 -11.81
C LEU A 118 -11.39 18.01 -11.12
N GLU A 119 -12.37 18.52 -11.88
CA GLU A 119 -13.59 19.13 -11.34
C GLU A 119 -14.55 18.10 -10.72
N GLY A 120 -14.60 16.89 -11.28
CA GLY A 120 -15.46 15.79 -10.81
C GLY A 120 -14.93 15.09 -9.56
N GLN A 121 -13.61 14.85 -9.48
CA GLN A 121 -12.99 14.04 -8.42
C GLN A 121 -13.37 14.45 -6.98
N PRO A 122 -13.40 15.74 -6.59
CA PRO A 122 -13.77 16.15 -5.23
C PRO A 122 -15.20 15.79 -4.82
N LYS A 123 -16.08 15.45 -5.78
CA LYS A 123 -17.48 15.13 -5.54
C LYS A 123 -17.71 13.65 -5.24
N ILE A 124 -16.76 12.77 -5.59
CA ILE A 124 -16.82 11.32 -5.32
C ILE A 124 -17.04 11.06 -3.82
N LYS A 125 -16.38 11.82 -2.95
CA LYS A 125 -16.50 11.67 -1.48
C LYS A 125 -17.93 11.82 -0.97
N ASN A 126 -18.77 12.61 -1.66
CA ASN A 126 -20.15 12.84 -1.26
C ASN A 126 -21.06 11.63 -1.58
N GLU A 127 -20.61 10.72 -2.45
CA GLU A 127 -21.31 9.47 -2.79
C GLU A 127 -20.90 8.30 -1.89
N MET A 128 -19.78 8.41 -1.18
CA MET A 128 -19.27 7.32 -0.35
C MET A 128 -20.13 7.18 0.90
N GLN A 129 -20.74 6.00 1.06
CA GLN A 129 -21.43 5.62 2.29
C GLN A 129 -20.49 4.83 3.19
N SER A 130 -20.50 5.14 4.48
CA SER A 130 -19.78 4.39 5.50
C SER A 130 -20.67 3.28 6.06
N PHE A 131 -20.13 2.06 6.12
CA PHE A 131 -20.70 0.97 6.91
C PHE A 131 -19.78 0.71 8.10
N SER A 132 -20.35 0.51 9.27
CA SER A 132 -19.60 0.25 10.50
C SER A 132 -20.21 -0.91 11.26
N THR A 133 -19.34 -1.71 11.88
CA THR A 133 -19.72 -2.76 12.81
C THR A 133 -19.04 -2.48 14.15
N GLU A 134 -19.78 -2.58 15.23
CA GLU A 134 -19.23 -2.48 16.58
C GLU A 134 -18.62 -3.82 16.99
N VAL A 135 -17.41 -3.77 17.53
CA VAL A 135 -16.71 -4.93 18.09
C VAL A 135 -16.34 -4.59 19.51
N ASP A 136 -16.81 -5.39 20.47
CA ASP A 136 -16.40 -5.26 21.86
C ASP A 136 -14.96 -5.77 22.02
N VAL A 137 -14.07 -4.88 22.46
CA VAL A 137 -12.65 -5.16 22.69
C VAL A 137 -12.28 -5.08 24.17
N SER A 138 -13.25 -5.00 25.07
CA SER A 138 -13.02 -4.77 26.51
C SER A 138 -12.07 -5.79 27.12
N ASP A 139 -12.19 -7.06 26.76
CA ASP A 139 -11.29 -8.12 27.24
C ASP A 139 -9.86 -7.98 26.72
N ILE A 140 -9.69 -7.51 25.47
CA ILE A 140 -8.36 -7.27 24.87
C ILE A 140 -7.70 -6.10 25.60
N VAL A 141 -8.44 -5.01 25.77
CA VAL A 141 -7.97 -3.82 26.48
C VAL A 141 -7.54 -4.19 27.89
N LYS A 142 -8.39 -4.89 28.64
CA LYS A 142 -8.11 -5.30 30.02
C LYS A 142 -6.83 -6.15 30.12
N LYS A 143 -6.72 -7.20 29.29
CA LYS A 143 -5.53 -8.06 29.28
C LYS A 143 -4.26 -7.28 28.91
N ALA A 144 -4.36 -6.38 27.92
CA ALA A 144 -3.24 -5.56 27.48
C ALA A 144 -2.75 -4.63 28.59
N THR A 145 -3.66 -4.01 29.35
CA THR A 145 -3.31 -3.16 30.48
C THR A 145 -2.75 -3.94 31.66
N GLU A 146 -3.35 -5.09 31.99
CA GLU A 146 -2.90 -5.95 33.11
C GLU A 146 -1.50 -6.53 32.85
N GLU A 147 -1.18 -6.87 31.59
CA GLU A 147 0.11 -7.47 31.26
C GLU A 147 1.27 -6.52 31.60
N VAL A 148 1.12 -5.21 31.38
CA VAL A 148 2.19 -4.21 31.54
C VAL A 148 2.17 -3.47 32.88
N SER A 149 1.10 -3.59 33.66
CA SER A 149 0.88 -2.87 34.93
C SER A 149 1.66 -3.51 36.09
N GLU A 150 2.04 -2.71 37.09
CA GLU A 150 2.69 -3.15 38.33
C GLU A 150 4.10 -3.76 38.13
N HIS A 151 4.81 -3.33 37.10
CA HIS A 151 6.20 -3.73 36.83
C HIS A 151 7.14 -2.54 36.95
N ASP A 152 8.46 -2.76 36.95
CA ASP A 152 9.40 -1.67 36.69
C ASP A 152 9.33 -1.26 35.21
N LEU A 153 9.75 -0.03 34.90
CA LEU A 153 9.66 0.56 33.56
C LEU A 153 10.25 -0.34 32.46
N PHE A 154 11.41 -0.96 32.67
CA PHE A 154 12.04 -1.77 31.64
C PHE A 154 11.32 -3.11 31.44
N THR A 155 10.84 -3.71 32.52
CA THR A 155 9.99 -4.90 32.43
C THR A 155 8.66 -4.58 31.74
N ALA A 156 8.04 -3.45 32.06
CA ALA A 156 6.81 -3.00 31.41
C ALA A 156 7.01 -2.75 29.91
N LEU A 157 8.10 -2.07 29.52
CA LEU A 157 8.48 -1.86 28.11
C LEU A 157 8.80 -3.16 27.38
N TYR A 158 9.51 -4.09 28.02
CA TYR A 158 9.78 -5.42 27.47
C TYR A 158 8.48 -6.18 27.21
N LYS A 159 7.55 -6.17 28.18
CA LYS A 159 6.25 -6.81 28.04
C LYS A 159 5.40 -6.14 26.97
N PHE A 160 5.39 -4.81 26.89
CA PHE A 160 4.75 -4.06 25.82
C PHE A 160 5.30 -4.43 24.44
N ALA A 161 6.63 -4.52 24.30
CA ALA A 161 7.30 -4.91 23.07
C ALA A 161 6.91 -6.32 22.61
N PHE A 162 6.54 -7.22 23.53
CA PHE A 162 6.09 -8.59 23.22
C PHE A 162 4.61 -8.85 23.51
N LEU A 163 3.82 -7.80 23.72
CA LEU A 163 2.38 -7.89 23.94
C LEU A 163 1.67 -8.53 22.74
N MET A 164 2.23 -8.29 21.55
CA MET A 164 1.84 -8.92 20.31
C MET A 164 3.09 -9.30 19.50
N ARG A 165 2.88 -9.89 18.33
CA ARG A 165 3.93 -10.22 17.36
C ARG A 165 3.53 -9.69 15.98
N PRO A 166 4.51 -9.43 15.08
CA PRO A 166 4.21 -9.27 13.66
C PRO A 166 3.32 -10.42 13.17
N PRO A 167 2.30 -10.16 12.33
CA PRO A 167 1.34 -11.18 11.91
C PRO A 167 2.03 -12.37 11.23
N PRO A 168 1.89 -13.61 11.73
CA PRO A 168 2.45 -14.77 11.05
C PRO A 168 1.79 -14.97 9.69
N LEU A 169 2.57 -15.08 8.63
CA LEU A 169 2.01 -15.07 7.27
C LEU A 169 1.11 -16.27 6.99
N ASP A 170 1.34 -17.39 7.66
CA ASP A 170 0.53 -18.59 7.47
C ASP A 170 -0.85 -18.44 8.16
N GLU A 171 -0.90 -17.79 9.34
CA GLU A 171 -2.16 -17.45 10.03
C GLU A 171 -2.98 -16.45 9.21
N VAL A 172 -2.33 -15.42 8.67
CA VAL A 172 -3.00 -14.42 7.80
C VAL A 172 -3.60 -15.07 6.55
N LYS A 173 -2.90 -16.03 5.93
CA LYS A 173 -3.43 -16.77 4.78
C LYS A 173 -4.67 -17.57 5.15
N GLU A 174 -4.65 -18.28 6.26
CA GLU A 174 -5.79 -19.06 6.75
C GLU A 174 -7.01 -18.16 7.02
N GLU A 175 -6.80 -17.01 7.67
CA GLU A 175 -7.85 -16.01 7.94
C GLU A 175 -8.45 -15.46 6.64
N MET A 176 -7.61 -15.12 5.66
CA MET A 176 -8.06 -14.64 4.35
C MET A 176 -8.87 -15.73 3.61
N GLU A 177 -8.42 -16.98 3.63
CA GLU A 177 -9.16 -18.10 3.04
C GLU A 177 -10.52 -18.32 3.73
N GLU A 178 -10.57 -18.20 5.06
CA GLU A 178 -11.81 -18.31 5.82
C GLU A 178 -12.78 -17.16 5.49
N GLN A 179 -12.30 -15.93 5.37
CA GLN A 179 -13.12 -14.80 4.94
C GLN A 179 -13.71 -15.01 3.55
N VAL A 180 -12.91 -15.50 2.59
CA VAL A 180 -13.40 -15.84 1.23
C VAL A 180 -14.51 -16.90 1.32
N ARG A 181 -14.36 -17.92 2.17
CA ARG A 181 -15.39 -18.95 2.36
C ARG A 181 -16.67 -18.38 2.98
N LYS A 182 -16.55 -17.49 3.97
CA LYS A 182 -17.69 -16.85 4.65
C LYS A 182 -18.39 -15.82 3.77
N SER A 183 -17.68 -15.16 2.87
CA SER A 183 -18.23 -14.09 2.02
C SER A 183 -17.63 -14.10 0.61
N PRO A 184 -17.96 -15.11 -0.22
CA PRO A 184 -17.39 -15.25 -1.57
C PRO A 184 -17.68 -14.06 -2.48
N LEU A 185 -18.89 -13.51 -2.40
CA LEU A 185 -19.29 -12.34 -3.22
C LEU A 185 -18.46 -11.10 -2.90
N SER A 186 -18.13 -10.85 -1.63
CA SER A 186 -17.30 -9.72 -1.22
C SER A 186 -15.86 -9.88 -1.73
N ALA A 187 -15.31 -11.09 -1.65
CA ALA A 187 -13.97 -11.41 -2.16
C ALA A 187 -13.85 -11.24 -3.69
N MET A 188 -14.99 -11.26 -4.40
CA MET A 188 -15.06 -11.04 -5.84
C MET A 188 -15.15 -9.55 -6.22
N MET A 189 -15.39 -8.64 -5.28
CA MET A 189 -15.52 -7.22 -5.59
C MET A 189 -14.16 -6.54 -5.70
N SER A 190 -13.89 -5.90 -6.83
CA SER A 190 -12.80 -4.93 -6.97
C SER A 190 -13.12 -3.66 -6.20
N ALA A 191 -12.12 -3.05 -5.57
CA ALA A 191 -12.22 -1.79 -4.85
C ALA A 191 -11.30 -0.76 -5.49
N THR A 192 -11.75 0.49 -5.58
CA THR A 192 -10.90 1.61 -5.99
C THR A 192 -10.72 2.53 -4.81
N PHE A 193 -9.47 2.70 -4.38
CA PHE A 193 -9.10 3.55 -3.27
C PHE A 193 -8.80 4.95 -3.80
N HIS A 194 -9.48 5.93 -3.23
CA HIS A 194 -9.33 7.33 -3.59
C HIS A 194 -8.65 8.10 -2.45
N ASP A 195 -7.80 9.07 -2.78
CA ASP A 195 -7.36 10.05 -1.79
C ASP A 195 -8.48 11.06 -1.46
N ARG A 196 -8.22 11.98 -0.52
CA ARG A 196 -9.18 13.02 -0.12
C ARG A 196 -9.61 13.94 -1.28
N LYS A 197 -8.81 14.05 -2.34
CA LYS A 197 -9.13 14.83 -3.54
C LYS A 197 -9.95 14.02 -4.55
N GLY A 198 -10.23 12.75 -4.29
CA GLY A 198 -10.93 11.84 -5.20
C GLY A 198 -10.01 11.26 -6.28
N ARG A 199 -8.69 11.38 -6.15
CA ARG A 199 -7.74 10.76 -7.09
C ARG A 199 -7.59 9.29 -6.75
N VAL A 200 -7.62 8.44 -7.76
CA VAL A 200 -7.33 7.01 -7.58
C VAL A 200 -5.87 6.85 -7.15
N VAL A 201 -5.65 6.30 -5.95
CA VAL A 201 -4.31 6.01 -5.40
C VAL A 201 -3.97 4.53 -5.43
N ALA A 202 -4.98 3.66 -5.39
CA ALA A 202 -4.83 2.23 -5.57
C ALA A 202 -6.10 1.62 -6.15
N LYS A 203 -5.96 0.49 -6.83
CA LYS A 203 -7.07 -0.38 -7.24
C LYS A 203 -6.81 -1.77 -6.70
N SER A 204 -7.85 -2.47 -6.28
CA SER A 204 -7.81 -3.91 -6.06
C SER A 204 -8.50 -4.63 -7.19
N SER A 205 -7.87 -5.72 -7.64
CA SER A 205 -8.42 -6.65 -8.60
C SER A 205 -8.53 -8.05 -8.00
N MET A 206 -9.42 -8.87 -8.57
CA MET A 206 -9.38 -10.33 -8.36
C MET A 206 -8.01 -10.91 -8.72
N ASP A 207 -7.34 -10.33 -9.71
CA ASP A 207 -6.05 -10.78 -10.22
C ASP A 207 -4.85 -10.22 -9.45
N ASP A 208 -5.08 -9.42 -8.39
CA ASP A 208 -4.00 -8.97 -7.52
C ASP A 208 -3.19 -10.16 -7.01
N SER A 209 -1.88 -9.98 -6.92
CA SER A 209 -1.00 -11.00 -6.37
C SER A 209 -1.42 -11.38 -4.95
N PRO A 210 -1.23 -12.65 -4.52
CA PRO A 210 -1.51 -13.05 -3.14
C PRO A 210 -0.80 -12.17 -2.11
N GLU A 211 0.43 -11.75 -2.39
CA GLU A 211 1.22 -10.82 -1.56
C GLU A 211 0.55 -9.45 -1.42
N SER A 212 0.13 -8.83 -2.54
CA SER A 212 -0.58 -7.55 -2.55
C SER A 212 -1.86 -7.60 -1.71
N LYS A 213 -2.62 -8.70 -1.81
CA LYS A 213 -3.84 -8.90 -1.01
C LYS A 213 -3.50 -9.05 0.48
N MET A 214 -2.42 -9.74 0.81
CA MET A 214 -1.98 -9.97 2.18
C MET A 214 -1.49 -8.68 2.86
N HIS A 215 -0.69 -7.85 2.19
CA HIS A 215 -0.31 -6.53 2.72
C HIS A 215 -1.53 -5.67 3.05
N ARG A 216 -2.51 -5.64 2.14
CA ARG A 216 -3.75 -4.89 2.32
C ARG A 216 -4.57 -5.40 3.50
N HIS A 217 -4.66 -6.73 3.63
CA HIS A 217 -5.36 -7.36 4.74
C HIS A 217 -4.71 -7.02 6.09
N ILE A 218 -3.39 -7.12 6.19
CA ILE A 218 -2.63 -6.78 7.41
C ILE A 218 -2.84 -5.31 7.80
N ALA A 219 -2.73 -4.38 6.85
CA ALA A 219 -2.92 -2.95 7.11
C ALA A 219 -4.35 -2.64 7.59
N GLN A 220 -5.36 -3.24 6.95
CA GLN A 220 -6.78 -2.97 7.24
C GLN A 220 -7.25 -3.61 8.55
N PHE A 221 -6.91 -4.88 8.79
CA PHE A 221 -7.55 -5.68 9.83
C PHE A 221 -6.66 -6.01 11.02
N HIS A 222 -5.32 -6.03 10.85
CA HIS A 222 -4.42 -6.35 11.96
C HIS A 222 -3.90 -5.08 12.61
N ARG A 223 -3.13 -4.27 11.89
CA ARG A 223 -2.37 -3.16 12.50
C ARG A 223 -3.27 -2.13 13.17
N ASN A 224 -4.28 -1.65 12.45
CA ASN A 224 -5.22 -0.65 12.98
C ASN A 224 -5.98 -1.18 14.21
N PHE A 225 -6.46 -2.42 14.12
CA PHE A 225 -7.22 -3.07 15.19
C PHE A 225 -6.39 -3.26 16.45
N PHE A 226 -5.19 -3.84 16.35
CA PHE A 226 -4.33 -4.08 17.51
C PHE A 226 -3.74 -2.78 18.08
N ALA A 227 -3.42 -1.81 17.23
CA ALA A 227 -2.97 -0.51 17.68
C ALA A 227 -4.00 0.14 18.62
N LYS A 228 -5.27 0.15 18.22
CA LYS A 228 -6.36 0.72 19.03
C LYS A 228 -6.75 -0.14 20.24
N SER A 229 -6.87 -1.45 20.06
CA SER A 229 -7.44 -2.34 21.08
C SER A 229 -6.44 -2.79 22.15
N ALA A 230 -5.15 -2.84 21.83
CA ALA A 230 -4.12 -3.36 22.75
C ALA A 230 -2.97 -2.37 22.98
N LEU A 231 -2.34 -1.86 21.92
CA LEU A 231 -1.11 -1.06 22.05
C LEU A 231 -1.37 0.29 22.72
N MET A 232 -2.38 1.03 22.27
CA MET A 232 -2.70 2.34 22.86
C MET A 232 -3.07 2.24 24.35
N PRO A 233 -3.98 1.34 24.78
CA PRO A 233 -4.26 1.15 26.21
C PRO A 233 -3.05 0.74 27.03
N ALA A 234 -2.25 -0.23 26.55
CA ALA A 234 -1.07 -0.69 27.28
C ALA A 234 -0.03 0.44 27.43
N LEU A 235 0.24 1.21 26.38
CA LEU A 235 1.15 2.34 26.45
C LEU A 235 0.61 3.44 27.38
N GLN A 236 -0.69 3.69 27.38
CA GLN A 236 -1.31 4.60 28.35
C GLN A 236 -1.09 4.13 29.77
N GLN A 237 -1.26 2.83 30.05
CA GLN A 237 -1.01 2.26 31.38
C GLN A 237 0.44 2.47 31.82
N ILE A 238 1.41 2.19 30.94
CA ILE A 238 2.84 2.41 31.23
C ILE A 238 3.11 3.88 31.56
N ARG A 239 2.49 4.81 30.84
CA ARG A 239 2.65 6.26 31.09
C ARG A 239 1.98 6.75 32.38
N LEU A 240 0.99 6.02 32.89
CA LEU A 240 0.39 6.31 34.19
C LEU A 240 1.31 5.92 35.34
N GLU A 241 2.07 4.84 35.18
CA GLU A 241 2.94 4.27 36.22
C GLU A 241 4.37 4.82 36.15
N HIS A 242 4.81 5.23 34.95
CA HIS A 242 6.20 5.56 34.69
C HIS A 242 6.38 6.83 33.86
N ASN A 243 7.55 7.42 34.05
CA ASN A 243 8.10 8.43 33.17
C ASN A 243 9.51 7.97 32.76
N ILE A 244 9.96 8.35 31.57
CA ILE A 244 11.29 8.01 31.07
C ILE A 244 11.95 9.26 30.51
N SER A 245 13.12 9.58 31.02
CA SER A 245 13.92 10.69 30.50
C SER A 245 14.66 10.30 29.22
N LEU A 246 15.05 11.31 28.44
CA LEU A 246 15.91 11.09 27.27
C LEU A 246 17.24 10.41 27.67
N PHE A 247 17.78 10.70 28.85
CA PHE A 247 19.01 10.08 29.34
C PHE A 247 18.85 8.58 29.61
N GLU A 248 17.72 8.16 30.16
CA GLU A 248 17.41 6.75 30.37
C GLU A 248 17.25 6.01 29.04
N TRP A 249 16.61 6.63 28.04
CA TRP A 249 16.57 6.09 26.68
C TRP A 249 17.97 5.94 26.08
N VAL A 250 18.81 6.97 26.13
CA VAL A 250 20.19 6.89 25.62
C VAL A 250 20.96 5.77 26.31
N SER A 251 20.81 5.64 27.64
CA SER A 251 21.49 4.61 28.42
C SER A 251 21.05 3.21 28.03
N PHE A 252 19.75 3.01 27.79
CA PHE A 252 19.19 1.73 27.37
C PHE A 252 19.60 1.32 25.95
N LEU A 253 19.67 2.28 25.03
CA LEU A 253 19.94 2.04 23.61
C LEU A 253 21.43 2.01 23.26
N LYS A 254 22.28 2.39 24.21
CA LYS A 254 23.72 2.39 24.03
C LYS A 254 24.22 0.97 23.73
N ASP A 255 25.14 0.87 22.78
CA ASP A 255 25.76 -0.40 22.37
C ASP A 255 24.77 -1.45 21.84
N HIS A 256 23.55 -1.03 21.46
CA HIS A 256 22.52 -1.93 20.95
C HIS A 256 22.86 -2.45 19.53
N PRO A 257 22.77 -3.76 19.25
CA PRO A 257 23.26 -4.35 17.99
C PRO A 257 22.47 -3.94 16.73
N PHE A 258 21.24 -3.47 16.88
CA PHE A 258 20.45 -2.92 15.78
C PHE A 258 20.79 -1.45 15.49
N ILE A 259 21.29 -0.70 16.48
CA ILE A 259 21.44 0.75 16.39
C ILE A 259 22.92 1.09 16.14
N PRO A 260 23.26 1.81 15.05
CA PRO A 260 24.60 2.33 14.88
C PRO A 260 24.98 3.28 16.03
N PRO A 261 26.21 3.24 16.57
CA PRO A 261 26.61 4.06 17.71
C PRO A 261 26.34 5.57 17.54
N GLU A 262 26.49 6.09 16.32
CA GLU A 262 26.25 7.49 15.97
C GLU A 262 24.76 7.88 15.89
N ARG A 263 23.84 6.91 15.98
CA ARG A 263 22.39 7.10 15.86
C ARG A 263 21.62 6.92 17.17
N VAL A 264 22.29 6.55 18.27
CA VAL A 264 21.67 6.32 19.58
C VAL A 264 20.80 7.50 20.02
N ASN A 265 21.29 8.74 19.88
CA ASN A 265 20.53 9.93 20.27
C ASN A 265 19.26 10.10 19.42
N ALA A 266 19.33 9.85 18.12
CA ALA A 266 18.17 9.97 17.23
C ALA A 266 17.07 8.97 17.64
N TYR A 267 17.44 7.71 17.90
CA TYR A 267 16.50 6.74 18.45
C TYR A 267 15.92 7.18 19.79
N ALA A 268 16.76 7.65 20.71
CA ALA A 268 16.31 8.12 22.02
C ALA A 268 15.28 9.25 21.90
N TYR A 269 15.49 10.23 21.00
CA TYR A 269 14.49 11.26 20.71
C TYR A 269 13.21 10.66 20.14
N GLY A 270 13.31 9.79 19.14
CA GLY A 270 12.14 9.14 18.54
C GLY A 270 11.30 8.40 19.58
N PHE A 271 11.95 7.63 20.45
CA PHE A 271 11.26 6.91 21.52
C PHE A 271 10.70 7.84 22.60
N PHE A 272 11.43 8.89 22.97
CA PHE A 272 10.95 9.89 23.92
C PHE A 272 9.67 10.58 23.43
N HIS A 273 9.64 11.06 22.17
CA HIS A 273 8.46 11.67 21.58
C HIS A 273 7.27 10.70 21.54
N GLY A 274 7.49 9.46 21.09
CA GLY A 274 6.43 8.45 21.01
C GLY A 274 5.88 8.05 22.38
N PHE A 275 6.74 7.92 23.39
CA PHE A 275 6.32 7.65 24.77
C PHE A 275 5.41 8.75 25.32
N HIS A 276 5.65 10.00 24.94
CA HIS A 276 4.82 11.14 25.35
C HIS A 276 3.58 11.38 24.46
N GLY A 277 3.35 10.53 23.46
CA GLY A 277 2.20 10.59 22.57
C GLY A 277 2.40 11.46 21.32
N ASP A 278 3.58 12.04 21.14
CA ASP A 278 3.98 12.75 19.92
C ASP A 278 4.51 11.75 18.88
N PHE A 279 3.61 10.89 18.39
CA PHE A 279 3.99 9.84 17.44
C PHE A 279 4.37 10.39 16.07
N LEU A 280 3.91 11.59 15.72
CA LEU A 280 4.29 12.25 14.47
C LEU A 280 5.78 12.60 14.48
N SER A 281 6.26 13.29 15.52
CA SER A 281 7.70 13.57 15.65
C SER A 281 8.49 12.28 15.79
N ALA A 282 7.96 11.31 16.54
CA ALA A 282 8.58 9.99 16.65
C ALA A 282 8.76 9.36 15.26
N ALA A 283 7.76 9.38 14.39
CA ALA A 283 7.82 8.78 13.07
C ALA A 283 8.80 9.49 12.13
N HIS A 284 8.83 10.83 12.13
CA HIS A 284 9.81 11.60 11.36
C HIS A 284 11.25 11.27 11.73
N ILE A 285 11.48 10.88 12.99
CA ILE A 285 12.81 10.52 13.49
C ILE A 285 13.09 9.02 13.24
N LEU A 286 12.16 8.15 13.64
CA LEU A 286 12.34 6.69 13.65
C LEU A 286 12.33 6.08 12.26
N ILE A 287 11.51 6.54 11.30
CA ILE A 287 11.46 5.94 9.95
C ILE A 287 12.85 6.00 9.27
N PRO A 288 13.51 7.17 9.16
CA PRO A 288 14.86 7.24 8.61
C PRO A 288 15.89 6.43 9.42
N GLN A 289 15.72 6.35 10.74
CA GLN A 289 16.64 5.58 11.58
C GLN A 289 16.49 4.07 11.36
N ILE A 290 15.26 3.56 11.23
CA ILE A 290 14.99 2.15 10.91
C ILE A 290 15.61 1.80 9.56
N GLU A 291 15.42 2.66 8.55
CA GLU A 291 16.04 2.50 7.23
C GLU A 291 17.57 2.38 7.33
N ASN A 292 18.21 3.27 8.11
CA ASN A 292 19.65 3.23 8.33
C ASN A 292 20.10 1.99 9.11
N SER A 293 19.37 1.58 10.14
CA SER A 293 19.67 0.41 10.97
C SER A 293 19.54 -0.90 10.22
N ILE A 294 18.54 -1.02 9.32
CA ILE A 294 18.43 -2.18 8.44
C ILE A 294 19.68 -2.30 7.57
N ARG A 295 20.15 -1.19 6.97
CA ARG A 295 21.43 -1.19 6.24
C ARG A 295 22.60 -1.58 7.14
N TYR A 296 22.68 -1.02 8.35
CA TYR A 296 23.75 -1.33 9.30
C TYR A 296 23.80 -2.82 9.65
N VAL A 297 22.66 -3.43 9.94
CA VAL A 297 22.55 -4.86 10.25
C VAL A 297 22.95 -5.70 9.05
N LEU A 298 22.43 -5.41 7.85
CA LEU A 298 22.83 -6.14 6.65
C LEU A 298 24.33 -5.98 6.37
N ASN A 299 24.92 -4.80 6.56
CA ASN A 299 26.36 -4.62 6.35
C ASN A 299 27.20 -5.40 7.35
N ASN A 300 26.73 -5.55 8.59
CA ASN A 300 27.40 -6.36 9.59
C ASN A 300 27.22 -7.87 9.32
N TYR A 301 26.10 -8.25 8.70
CA TYR A 301 25.84 -9.60 8.21
C TYR A 301 26.71 -9.92 6.97
N GLU A 302 26.73 -9.01 5.99
CA GLU A 302 27.44 -9.05 4.70
C GLU A 302 28.93 -8.71 4.79
N ARG A 303 29.50 -8.41 5.98
CA ARG A 303 30.96 -8.34 6.14
C ARG A 303 31.68 -9.65 5.74
N GLN A 304 30.96 -10.67 5.27
CA GLN A 304 31.46 -11.88 4.61
C GLN A 304 31.33 -11.96 3.06
N THR A 305 30.59 -11.11 2.33
CA THR A 305 30.53 -11.19 0.85
C THR A 305 30.31 -9.84 0.14
N SER A 306 30.96 -9.68 -1.02
CA SER A 306 31.29 -8.42 -1.71
C SER A 306 30.12 -7.56 -2.22
N ARG A 307 30.16 -6.25 -1.93
CA ARG A 307 29.32 -5.25 -2.61
C ARG A 307 29.79 -4.99 -4.04
N GLN A 308 28.85 -4.89 -4.97
CA GLN A 308 29.12 -4.46 -6.35
C GLN A 308 29.50 -2.97 -6.39
N ILE A 309 30.66 -2.69 -6.97
CA ILE A 309 31.09 -1.33 -7.34
C ILE A 309 30.64 -1.10 -8.78
N VAL A 310 29.73 -0.16 -9.02
CA VAL A 310 29.36 0.28 -10.37
C VAL A 310 30.00 1.65 -10.61
N GLY A 311 30.93 1.73 -11.57
CA GLY A 311 31.53 3.01 -11.98
C GLY A 311 32.41 3.72 -10.94
N GLY A 312 32.85 3.03 -9.87
CA GLY A 312 33.70 3.61 -8.83
C GLY A 312 32.96 4.45 -7.79
N ILE A 313 31.63 4.53 -7.86
CA ILE A 313 30.78 5.19 -6.87
C ILE A 313 30.06 4.10 -6.08
N GLN A 314 30.13 4.18 -4.75
CA GLN A 314 29.40 3.30 -3.86
C GLN A 314 28.18 4.06 -3.35
N GLU A 315 27.03 3.88 -3.99
CA GLU A 315 25.76 4.41 -3.52
C GLU A 315 25.18 3.52 -2.41
N GLU A 316 24.48 4.13 -1.44
CA GLU A 316 23.71 3.36 -0.46
C GLU A 316 22.49 2.71 -1.11
N SER A 317 22.27 1.41 -0.85
CA SER A 317 21.09 0.71 -1.36
C SER A 317 19.79 1.38 -0.90
N PRO A 318 18.86 1.69 -1.82
CA PRO A 318 17.54 2.21 -1.47
C PRO A 318 16.79 1.25 -0.53
N LEU A 319 16.00 1.77 0.42
CA LEU A 319 15.26 0.92 1.38
C LEU A 319 14.40 -0.15 0.72
N ASN A 320 13.79 0.16 -0.43
CA ASN A 320 12.99 -0.80 -1.19
C ASN A 320 13.80 -2.05 -1.57
N TYR A 321 15.06 -1.86 -1.97
CA TYR A 321 15.96 -2.96 -2.27
C TYR A 321 16.33 -3.72 -1.00
N THR A 322 16.70 -2.98 0.05
CA THR A 322 17.16 -3.54 1.32
C THR A 322 16.10 -4.40 2.03
N LEU A 323 14.82 -4.01 1.96
CA LEU A 323 13.70 -4.75 2.54
C LEU A 323 13.28 -5.97 1.70
N GLU A 324 13.78 -6.11 0.47
CA GLU A 324 13.48 -7.23 -0.43
C GLU A 324 14.63 -8.27 -0.49
N CYS A 325 15.71 -8.04 0.26
CA CYS A 325 16.84 -8.97 0.38
C CYS A 325 16.49 -10.23 1.19
N GLU A 326 16.89 -11.40 0.70
CA GLU A 326 16.67 -12.70 1.37
C GLU A 326 17.45 -12.79 2.70
N GLU A 327 18.62 -12.15 2.76
CA GLU A 327 19.46 -12.09 3.95
C GLU A 327 18.74 -11.40 5.13
N LEU A 328 17.88 -10.43 4.83
CA LEU A 328 17.09 -9.77 5.87
C LEU A 328 16.08 -10.72 6.49
N VAL A 329 15.54 -11.65 5.69
CA VAL A 329 14.64 -12.72 6.16
C VAL A 329 15.37 -13.69 7.08
N GLU A 330 16.66 -13.96 6.85
CA GLU A 330 17.47 -14.78 7.75
C GLU A 330 17.66 -14.11 9.12
N VAL A 331 17.82 -12.78 9.14
CA VAL A 331 18.05 -12.01 10.37
C VAL A 331 16.77 -11.76 11.17
N PHE A 332 15.71 -11.30 10.50
CA PHE A 332 14.48 -10.84 11.16
C PHE A 332 13.32 -11.84 11.07
N GLY A 333 13.43 -12.83 10.20
CA GLY A 333 12.34 -13.76 9.89
C GLY A 333 11.35 -13.18 8.88
N LYS A 334 10.69 -14.09 8.14
CA LYS A 334 9.77 -13.73 7.04
C LYS A 334 8.62 -12.83 7.48
N ASP A 335 8.05 -13.09 8.66
CA ASP A 335 6.85 -12.40 9.14
C ASP A 335 7.15 -10.93 9.44
N LEU A 336 8.26 -10.65 10.14
CA LEU A 336 8.67 -9.29 10.48
C LEU A 336 9.12 -8.50 9.23
N VAL A 337 9.84 -9.13 8.30
CA VAL A 337 10.23 -8.47 7.04
C VAL A 337 9.01 -8.09 6.22
N PHE A 338 8.05 -9.01 6.08
CA PHE A 338 6.80 -8.74 5.35
C PHE A 338 5.98 -7.63 6.02
N ASP A 339 5.96 -7.61 7.36
CA ASP A 339 5.28 -6.58 8.12
C ASP A 339 5.93 -5.19 7.88
N LEU A 340 7.26 -5.10 7.96
CA LEU A 340 8.02 -3.87 7.65
C LEU A 340 7.81 -3.39 6.22
N GLN A 341 7.78 -4.31 5.24
CA GLN A 341 7.52 -3.98 3.84
C GLN A 341 6.15 -3.29 3.69
N GLY A 342 5.10 -3.91 4.23
CA GLY A 342 3.75 -3.34 4.21
C GLY A 342 3.66 -1.97 4.89
N LEU A 343 4.32 -1.84 6.06
CA LEU A 343 4.21 -0.64 6.87
C LEU A 343 4.96 0.55 6.24
N LEU A 344 6.15 0.30 5.69
CA LEU A 344 7.04 1.37 5.25
C LEU A 344 6.95 1.67 3.75
N ILE A 345 6.88 0.65 2.88
CA ILE A 345 7.19 0.84 1.44
C ILE A 345 6.13 0.36 0.45
N LYS A 346 5.34 -0.67 0.76
CA LYS A 346 4.38 -1.26 -0.20
C LYS A 346 3.13 -0.39 -0.27
N LYS A 347 2.70 -0.05 -1.49
CA LYS A 347 1.53 0.81 -1.73
C LYS A 347 0.21 0.18 -1.29
N GLU A 348 0.20 -1.14 -1.20
CA GLU A 348 -0.92 -1.95 -0.74
C GLU A 348 -1.04 -1.98 0.79
N GLY A 349 0.02 -1.61 1.52
CA GLY A 349 -0.01 -1.33 2.96
C GLY A 349 -0.10 0.18 3.23
N GLU A 350 0.38 0.62 4.40
CA GLU A 350 0.33 2.02 4.82
C GLU A 350 1.35 2.89 4.10
N ASN A 351 2.44 2.30 3.58
CA ASN A 351 3.44 3.02 2.79
C ASN A 351 3.97 4.29 3.50
N MET A 352 4.16 4.18 4.83
CA MET A 352 4.36 5.34 5.71
C MET A 352 5.58 6.16 5.32
N ARG A 353 6.66 5.51 4.87
CA ARG A 353 7.91 6.19 4.50
C ARG A 353 7.66 7.16 3.35
N ASN A 354 6.93 6.75 2.32
CA ASN A 354 6.64 7.63 1.19
C ASN A 354 5.59 8.68 1.56
N ASN A 355 4.52 8.29 2.27
CA ASN A 355 3.45 9.22 2.63
C ASN A 355 3.96 10.36 3.53
N LEU A 356 4.78 10.02 4.53
CA LEU A 356 5.36 11.00 5.44
C LEU A 356 6.38 11.90 4.73
N MET A 357 7.36 11.32 4.02
CA MET A 357 8.46 12.08 3.41
C MET A 357 8.03 12.96 2.23
N HIS A 358 6.91 12.64 1.58
CA HIS A 358 6.34 13.46 0.51
C HIS A 358 5.25 14.43 1.00
N GLY A 359 4.99 14.51 2.31
CA GLY A 359 3.96 15.40 2.86
C GLY A 359 2.56 15.09 2.35
N LEU A 360 2.24 13.80 2.16
CA LEU A 360 0.96 13.35 1.65
C LEU A 360 -0.08 13.09 2.75
N LEU A 361 0.32 13.23 4.01
CA LEU A 361 -0.55 13.12 5.18
C LEU A 361 -1.24 14.44 5.47
N ASP A 362 -2.51 14.39 5.87
CA ASP A 362 -3.26 15.53 6.38
C ASP A 362 -3.37 15.51 7.92
N ASP A 363 -3.96 16.56 8.49
CA ASP A 363 -4.08 16.78 9.93
C ASP A 363 -4.84 15.65 10.66
N ASP A 364 -5.82 15.03 9.98
CA ASP A 364 -6.60 13.92 10.54
C ASP A 364 -5.76 12.64 10.63
N GLN A 365 -4.85 12.45 9.66
CA GLN A 365 -3.94 11.31 9.64
C GLN A 365 -2.78 11.44 10.62
N LEU A 366 -2.51 12.62 11.19
CA LEU A 366 -1.41 12.80 12.16
C LEU A 366 -1.57 11.97 13.44
N PHE A 367 -2.80 11.56 13.75
CA PHE A 367 -3.15 10.75 14.93
C PHE A 367 -3.50 9.30 14.57
N ALA A 368 -3.15 8.87 13.37
CA ALA A 368 -3.57 7.58 12.87
C ALA A 368 -2.87 6.42 13.63
N PRO A 369 -3.56 5.28 13.87
CA PRO A 369 -3.05 4.20 14.72
C PRO A 369 -1.76 3.54 14.21
N GLU A 370 -1.49 3.61 12.91
CA GLU A 370 -0.27 3.10 12.28
C GLU A 370 1.00 3.75 12.84
N PHE A 371 0.92 4.99 13.33
CA PHE A 371 2.05 5.64 14.01
C PHE A 371 2.38 5.00 15.36
N VAL A 372 1.34 4.58 16.09
CA VAL A 372 1.52 3.81 17.34
C VAL A 372 2.06 2.43 17.03
N TYR A 373 1.58 1.80 15.95
CA TYR A 373 2.09 0.50 15.49
C TYR A 373 3.57 0.57 15.10
N LEU A 374 3.98 1.59 14.34
CA LEU A 374 5.39 1.83 14.00
C LEU A 374 6.26 1.99 15.25
N TYR A 375 5.81 2.80 16.21
CA TYR A 375 6.52 2.99 17.48
C TYR A 375 6.69 1.65 18.22
N TRP A 376 5.61 0.89 18.35
CA TRP A 376 5.63 -0.43 18.98
C TRP A 376 6.53 -1.41 18.23
N LEU A 377 6.44 -1.50 16.89
CA LEU A 377 7.24 -2.40 16.08
C LEU A 377 8.74 -2.08 16.20
N THR A 378 9.06 -0.79 16.31
CA THR A 378 10.44 -0.35 16.56
C THR A 378 10.92 -0.84 17.94
N LEU A 379 10.10 -0.69 19.00
CA LEU A 379 10.43 -1.26 20.31
C LEU A 379 10.56 -2.79 20.26
N HIS A 380 9.64 -3.47 19.58
CA HIS A 380 9.69 -4.92 19.37
C HIS A 380 11.06 -5.35 18.82
N ILE A 381 11.52 -4.69 17.74
CA ILE A 381 12.83 -4.96 17.13
C ILE A 381 13.98 -4.72 18.12
N ILE A 382 13.94 -3.63 18.90
CA ILE A 382 14.96 -3.32 19.92
C ILE A 382 14.98 -4.37 21.05
N PHE A 383 13.85 -4.94 21.42
CA PHE A 383 13.81 -5.94 22.49
C PHE A 383 14.09 -7.38 22.03
N ILE A 384 14.15 -7.67 20.72
CA ILE A 384 14.49 -9.01 20.18
C ILE A 384 15.87 -9.50 20.68
N PRO A 385 16.97 -8.73 20.54
CA PRO A 385 18.28 -9.15 21.06
C PRO A 385 18.26 -9.43 22.56
N VAL A 386 17.58 -8.60 23.34
CA VAL A 386 17.43 -8.76 24.80
C VAL A 386 16.76 -10.08 25.14
N LYS A 387 15.64 -10.40 24.48
CA LYS A 387 14.93 -11.68 24.64
C LYS A 387 15.81 -12.88 24.27
N ASN A 388 16.59 -12.77 23.21
CA ASN A 388 17.49 -13.83 22.76
C ASN A 388 18.64 -14.06 23.73
N MET A 389 19.21 -13.00 24.32
CA MET A 389 20.22 -13.10 25.37
C MET A 389 19.67 -13.77 26.63
N ALA A 390 18.50 -13.34 27.12
CA ALA A 390 17.85 -13.94 28.29
C ALA A 390 17.60 -15.44 28.13
N ARG A 391 17.12 -15.87 26.95
CA ARG A 391 16.93 -17.30 26.62
C ARG A 391 18.22 -18.10 26.61
N LYS A 392 19.33 -17.52 26.13
CA LYS A 392 20.64 -18.19 26.11
C LYS A 392 21.16 -18.39 27.53
N SER A 393 21.04 -17.37 28.40
CA SER A 393 21.44 -17.46 29.80
C SER A 393 20.65 -18.53 30.55
N GLN A 394 19.32 -18.57 30.40
CA GLN A 394 18.47 -19.60 31.02
C GLN A 394 18.83 -21.03 30.58
N LYS A 395 19.16 -21.23 29.29
CA LYS A 395 19.62 -22.53 28.78
C LYS A 395 20.97 -22.93 29.34
N ALA A 396 21.89 -21.98 29.50
CA ALA A 396 23.21 -22.24 30.10
C ALA A 396 23.09 -22.61 31.59
N GLU A 397 22.24 -21.91 32.33
CA GLU A 397 21.94 -22.23 33.74
C GLU A 397 21.29 -23.61 33.89
N ALA A 398 20.29 -23.94 33.06
CA ALA A 398 19.63 -25.25 33.08
C ALA A 398 20.59 -26.40 32.70
N ALA A 399 21.54 -26.17 31.80
CA ALA A 399 22.58 -27.13 31.47
C ALA A 399 23.56 -27.33 32.65
N SER A 400 23.97 -26.24 33.32
CA SER A 400 24.86 -26.31 34.48
C SER A 400 24.23 -26.91 35.73
N ALA A 401 22.90 -26.91 35.84
CA ALA A 401 22.16 -27.54 36.95
C ALA A 401 21.86 -29.04 36.70
N ALA A 402 22.07 -29.52 35.48
CA ALA A 402 21.87 -30.91 35.08
C ALA A 402 23.19 -31.72 35.05
N GLU A 403 24.34 -31.05 35.16
CA GLU A 403 25.67 -31.61 35.44
C GLU A 403 25.92 -31.62 36.96
#